data_AF-A0A1G2F1L0-F1
#
_entry.id   AF-A0A1G2F1L0-F1
#
_cell.length_a   1.000
_cell.length_b   1.000
_cell.length_c   1.000
_cell.angle_alpha   90.00
_cell.angle_beta   90.00
_cell.angle_gamma   90.00
#
_symmetry.space_group_name_H-M   'P 1'
#
loop_
_entity.id
_entity.type
_entity.pdbx_description
1 polymer ?
#
loop_
_entity_poly.entity_id
_entity_poly.type
_entity_poly.pdbx_seq_one_letter_code
_entity_poly.pdbx_strand_id
1 'polypeptide(L)'
;MKPKFFIRLNLFLALVFLIIFVIILYSVNPFQANGFLKIIFYLVLFGLVLSILNLIGKMQSWVRILVSLTIVILLILRRQGL
;
A
#
# COMPACT_ATOMS: atom_id res chain seq x y z
N MET A 1 18.62 -12.24 -13.65
CA MET A 1 17.18 -12.09 -14.00
C MET A 1 16.98 -10.77 -14.75
N LYS A 2 16.27 -10.75 -15.89
CA LYS A 2 16.16 -9.58 -16.77
C LYS A 2 15.37 -8.44 -16.08
N PRO A 3 15.85 -7.17 -16.08
CA PRO A 3 15.21 -6.04 -15.41
C PRO A 3 13.75 -5.79 -15.86
N LYS A 4 13.41 -6.14 -17.11
CA LYS A 4 12.05 -6.04 -17.64
C LYS A 4 11.03 -6.96 -16.95
N PHE A 5 11.46 -8.09 -16.38
CA PHE A 5 10.57 -9.02 -15.67
C PHE A 5 10.13 -8.45 -14.31
N PHE A 6 11.06 -7.85 -13.56
CA PHE A 6 10.77 -7.24 -12.26
C PHE A 6 9.79 -6.07 -12.36
N ILE A 7 9.90 -5.26 -13.42
CA ILE A 7 8.97 -4.17 -13.66
C ILE A 7 7.55 -4.70 -13.92
N ARG A 8 7.41 -5.72 -14.78
CA ARG A 8 6.10 -6.35 -15.08
C ARG A 8 5.47 -6.97 -13.83
N LEU A 9 6.27 -7.66 -13.01
CA LEU A 9 5.80 -8.26 -11.77
C LEU A 9 5.32 -7.20 -10.77
N ASN A 10 6.07 -6.11 -10.60
CA ASN A 10 5.65 -5.00 -9.73
C ASN A 10 4.38 -4.32 -10.22
N LEU A 11 4.23 -4.16 -11.53
CA LEU A 11 3.06 -3.53 -12.13
C LEU A 11 1.82 -4.39 -11.93
N PHE A 12 1.98 -5.71 -12.04
CA PHE A 12 0.94 -6.68 -11.70
C PHE A 12 0.57 -6.62 -10.21
N LEU A 13 1.57 -6.61 -9.31
CA LEU A 13 1.34 -6.48 -7.87
C LEU A 13 0.61 -5.18 -7.52
N ALA A 14 1.03 -4.05 -8.10
CA ALA A 14 0.37 -2.76 -7.90
C ALA A 14 -1.11 -2.81 -8.30
N LEU A 15 -1.42 -3.43 -9.44
CA LEU A 15 -2.79 -3.63 -9.92
C LEU A 15 -3.61 -4.50 -8.95
N VAL A 16 -3.04 -5.61 -8.48
CA VAL A 16 -3.72 -6.51 -7.53
C VAL A 16 -4.02 -5.77 -6.22
N PHE A 17 -3.04 -5.06 -5.64
CA PHE A 17 -3.26 -4.27 -4.44
C PHE A 17 -4.28 -3.14 -4.65
N LEU A 18 -4.30 -2.51 -5.83
CA LEU A 18 -5.27 -1.48 -6.16
C LEU A 18 -6.71 -2.02 -6.20
N ILE A 19 -6.91 -3.17 -6.83
CA ILE A 19 -8.21 -3.83 -6.90
C ILE A 19 -8.71 -4.19 -5.49
N ILE A 20 -7.86 -4.84 -4.68
CA ILE A 20 -8.21 -5.21 -3.30
C ILE A 20 -8.50 -3.96 -2.47
N PHE A 21 -7.70 -2.91 -2.61
CA PHE A 21 -7.90 -1.64 -1.93
C PHE A 21 -9.28 -1.05 -2.23
N VAL A 22 -9.65 -0.97 -3.51
CA VAL A 22 -10.96 -0.44 -3.96
C VAL A 22 -12.10 -1.30 -3.43
N ILE A 23 -11.97 -2.63 -3.47
CA ILE A 23 -12.98 -3.56 -2.94
C ILE A 23 -13.21 -3.31 -1.44
N ILE A 24 -12.14 -3.23 -0.64
CA ILE A 24 -12.28 -2.99 0.80
C ILE A 24 -12.94 -1.63 1.05
N LEU A 25 -12.56 -0.61 0.29
CA LEU A 25 -13.07 0.76 0.45
C LEU A 25 -14.58 0.85 0.16
N TYR A 26 -15.03 0.20 -0.92
CA TYR A 26 -16.44 0.22 -1.34
C TYR A 26 -17.32 -0.75 -0.56
N SER A 27 -16.84 -1.98 -0.28
CA SER A 27 -17.70 -3.03 0.28
C SER A 27 -17.81 -2.98 1.80
N VAL A 28 -16.76 -2.54 2.51
CA VAL A 28 -16.69 -2.73 3.96
C VAL A 28 -16.55 -1.41 4.72
N ASN A 29 -16.26 -0.30 4.04
CA ASN A 29 -15.91 0.98 4.64
C ASN A 29 -14.92 0.81 5.81
N PRO A 30 -13.60 0.74 5.54
CA PRO A 30 -12.58 0.37 6.52
C PRO A 30 -12.51 1.33 7.72
N PHE A 31 -13.13 2.51 7.62
CA PHE A 31 -13.23 3.44 8.71
C PHE A 31 -14.26 3.01 9.78
N GLN A 32 -15.31 2.29 9.40
CA GLN A 32 -16.31 1.79 10.35
C GLN A 32 -16.15 0.30 10.65
N ALA A 33 -15.29 -0.38 9.90
CA ALA A 33 -15.03 -1.81 10.04
C ALA A 33 -14.35 -2.20 11.37
N ASN A 34 -14.42 -3.49 11.69
CA ASN A 34 -13.75 -4.10 12.83
C ASN A 34 -12.23 -3.87 12.82
N GLY A 35 -11.60 -3.93 13.99
CA GLY A 35 -10.15 -3.73 14.15
C GLY A 35 -9.31 -4.62 13.22
N PHE A 36 -9.75 -5.86 13.00
CA PHE A 36 -9.09 -6.79 12.08
C PHE A 36 -9.12 -6.31 10.62
N LEU A 37 -10.28 -5.86 10.13
CA LEU A 37 -10.45 -5.32 8.78
C LEU A 37 -9.66 -4.03 8.57
N LYS A 38 -9.54 -3.19 9.62
CA LYS A 38 -8.66 -2.02 9.61
C LYS A 38 -7.20 -2.39 9.40
N ILE A 39 -6.71 -3.43 10.09
CA ILE A 39 -5.32 -3.90 9.94
C ILE A 39 -5.08 -4.39 8.51
N ILE A 40 -5.99 -5.22 7.97
CA ILE A 40 -5.89 -5.70 6.58
C ILE A 40 -5.87 -4.52 5.60
N PHE A 41 -6.75 -3.55 5.79
CA PHE A 41 -6.80 -2.35 4.95
C PHE A 41 -5.46 -1.60 4.93
N TYR A 42 -4.85 -1.36 6.09
CA TYR A 42 -3.56 -0.68 6.17
C TYR A 42 -2.41 -1.52 5.59
N LEU A 43 -2.45 -2.84 5.70
CA LEU A 43 -1.50 -3.75 5.04
C LEU A 43 -1.60 -3.68 3.52
N VAL A 44 -2.82 -3.68 2.98
CA VAL A 44 -3.07 -3.53 1.54
C VAL A 44 -2.61 -2.16 1.06
N LEU A 45 -2.90 -1.10 1.81
CA LEU A 45 -2.44 0.25 1.50
C LEU A 45 -0.91 0.36 1.53
N PHE A 46 -0.24 -0.27 2.50
CA PHE A 46 1.22 -0.35 2.56
C PHE A 46 1.78 -1.03 1.30
N GLY A 47 1.22 -2.19 0.93
CA GLY A 47 1.61 -2.93 -0.28
C GLY A 47 1.45 -2.09 -1.54
N LEU A 48 0.33 -1.38 -1.67
CA LEU A 48 0.06 -0.48 -2.79
C LEU A 48 1.12 0.62 -2.92
N VAL A 49 1.37 1.35 -1.84
CA VAL A 49 2.35 2.46 -1.81
C VAL A 49 3.74 1.92 -2.13
N LEU A 50 4.13 0.79 -1.54
CA LEU A 50 5.41 0.16 -1.79
C LEU A 50 5.56 -0.27 -3.25
N SER A 51 4.53 -0.87 -3.86
CA SER A 51 4.55 -1.26 -5.27
C SER A 51 4.67 -0.06 -6.21
N ILE A 52 3.97 1.05 -5.92
CA ILE A 52 4.08 2.30 -6.68
C ILE A 52 5.50 2.87 -6.57
N LEU A 53 6.06 2.97 -5.36
CA LEU A 53 7.43 3.43 -5.15
C LEU A 53 8.46 2.51 -5.81
N ASN A 54 8.16 1.21 -5.89
CA ASN A 54 9.02 0.24 -6.55
C ASN A 54 9.06 0.45 -8.08
N LEU A 55 7.95 0.89 -8.68
CA LEU A 55 7.87 1.24 -10.11
C LEU A 55 8.61 2.54 -10.45
N ILE A 56 8.62 3.52 -9.54
CA ILE A 56 9.29 4.82 -9.78
C ILE A 56 10.83 4.65 -9.84
N GLY A 57 11.38 3.61 -9.22
CA GLY A 57 12.77 3.17 -9.42
C GLY A 57 13.88 4.12 -9.00
N LYS A 58 13.56 5.33 -8.50
CA LYS A 58 14.53 6.38 -8.16
C LYS A 58 15.16 6.25 -6.76
N MET A 59 14.65 5.35 -5.92
CA MET A 59 15.00 5.28 -4.50
C MET A 59 15.54 3.90 -4.11
N GLN A 60 16.47 3.87 -3.15
CA GLN A 60 16.93 2.62 -2.52
C GLN A 60 15.76 1.87 -1.86
N SER A 61 15.81 0.53 -1.86
CA SER A 61 14.73 -0.32 -1.34
C SER A 61 14.34 0.01 0.10
N TRP A 62 15.30 0.25 0.98
CA TRP A 62 15.05 0.61 2.39
C TRP A 62 14.32 1.94 2.54
N VAL A 63 14.66 2.92 1.69
CA VAL A 63 13.98 4.24 1.68
C VAL A 63 12.52 4.08 1.27
N ARG A 64 12.22 3.22 0.30
CA ARG A 64 10.83 2.96 -0.14
C ARG A 64 9.99 2.34 0.97
N ILE A 65 10.57 1.42 1.74
CA ILE A 65 9.90 0.79 2.89
C ILE A 65 9.62 1.82 3.97
N LEU A 66 10.62 2.64 4.32
CA LEU A 66 10.47 3.74 5.29
C LEU A 66 9.37 4.72 4.88
N VAL A 67 9.41 5.24 3.64
CA VAL A 67 8.40 6.16 3.13
C VAL A 67 7.00 5.53 3.16
N SER A 68 6.87 4.26 2.75
CA SER A 68 5.59 3.55 2.79
C SER A 68 5.05 3.40 4.22
N LEU A 69 5.91 3.06 5.18
CA LEU A 69 5.56 3.00 6.60
C LEU A 69 5.14 4.37 7.13
N THR A 70 5.90 5.42 6.84
CA THR A 70 5.59 6.78 7.29
C THR A 70 4.24 7.25 6.76
N ILE A 71 3.92 6.99 5.49
CA ILE A 71 2.62 7.34 4.91
C ILE A 71 1.48 6.63 5.64
N VAL A 72 1.62 5.33 5.89
CA VAL A 72 0.59 4.54 6.61
C VAL A 72 0.43 5.03 8.04
N ILE A 73 1.52 5.29 8.75
CA ILE A 73 1.51 5.81 10.13
C ILE A 73 0.84 7.19 10.16
N LEU A 74 1.19 8.10 9.25
CA LEU A 74 0.58 9.43 9.16
C LEU A 74 -0.93 9.35 8.93
N LEU A 75 -1.39 8.43 8.08
CA LEU A 75 -2.81 8.22 7.85
C LEU A 75 -3.54 7.64 9.07
N ILE A 76 -2.87 6.79 9.85
CA ILE A 76 -3.40 6.30 11.14
C ILE A 76 -3.50 7.44 12.15
N LEU A 77 -2.45 8.26 12.30
CA LEU A 77 -2.41 9.39 13.24
C LEU A 77 -3.44 10.46 12.89
N ARG A 78 -3.49 10.88 11.61
CA ARG A 78 -4.47 11.87 11.12
C ARG A 78 -5.90 11.44 11.41
N ARG A 79 -6.16 10.13 11.35
CA ARG A 79 -7.48 9.58 11.65
C ARG A 79 -7.81 9.61 13.15
N GLN A 80 -6.81 9.54 14.02
CA GLN A 80 -6.99 9.62 15.47
C GLN A 80 -7.20 11.06 15.97
N GLY A 81 -7.11 12.07 15.10
CA GLY A 81 -7.32 13.48 15.45
C GLY A 81 -6.09 14.19 16.03
N LEU A 82 -4.90 13.60 15.81
CA LEU A 82 -3.59 14.25 16.02
C LEU A 82 -3.16 14.96 14.72
#